data_AF-A0A521Q6E2-F1
#
_entry.id   AF-A0A521Q6E2-F1
#
_cell.length_a   1.000
_cell.length_b   1.000
_cell.length_c   1.000
_cell.angle_alpha   90.00
_cell.angle_beta   90.00
_cell.angle_gamma   90.00
#
_symmetry.space_group_name_H-M   'P 1'
#
loop_
_entity.id
_entity.type
_entity.pdbx_description
1 polymer ?
#
loop_
_entity_poly.entity_id
_entity_poly.type
_entity_poly.pdbx_seq_one_letter_code
_entity_poly.pdbx_strand_id
1 'polypeptide(L)'
;MSERLLNWVASPMIEGSLTHFGDYDPVGLDEYRKLKERAPRTSFYLPPNLENYFKENKFLKPALMDKSSALLPRLAETKDASILTVIDLMQRYGGGVEQEVLLLNAIDASL
;
A
#
# COMPACT_ATOMS: atom_id res chain seq x y z
N MET A 1 0.25 -8.34 9.32
CA MET A 1 1.21 -9.35 8.83
C MET A 1 1.82 -10.13 9.99
N SER A 2 1.98 -11.46 9.88
CA SER A 2 2.54 -12.30 10.97
C SER A 2 4.07 -12.31 11.00
N GLU A 3 4.67 -12.44 12.19
CA GLU A 3 6.13 -12.57 12.35
C GLU A 3 6.69 -13.80 11.60
N ARG A 4 5.92 -14.88 11.52
CA ARG A 4 6.32 -16.09 10.78
C ARG A 4 6.52 -15.79 9.30
N LEU A 5 5.60 -15.02 8.68
CA LEU A 5 5.73 -14.63 7.28
C LEU A 5 6.93 -13.70 7.08
N LEU A 6 7.09 -12.69 7.95
CA LEU A 6 8.22 -11.75 7.88
C LEU A 6 9.57 -12.48 7.95
N ASN A 7 9.72 -13.42 8.89
CA ASN A 7 10.95 -14.19 9.03
C ASN A 7 11.21 -15.11 7.84
N TRP A 8 10.17 -15.73 7.28
CA TRP A 8 10.31 -16.58 6.11
C TRP A 8 10.76 -15.79 4.88
N VAL A 9 10.14 -14.64 4.63
CA VAL A 9 10.50 -13.77 3.49
C VAL A 9 11.88 -13.14 3.64
N ALA A 10 12.29 -12.82 4.87
CA ALA A 10 13.64 -12.32 5.15
C ALA A 10 14.71 -13.43 5.11
N SER A 11 14.32 -14.70 5.07
CA SER A 11 15.26 -15.81 5.08
C SER A 11 16.07 -15.88 3.78
N PRO A 12 17.31 -16.43 3.83
CA PRO A 12 18.12 -16.67 2.63
C PRO A 12 17.48 -17.65 1.63
N MET A 13 16.43 -18.38 2.02
CA MET A 13 15.73 -19.32 1.13
C MET A 13 14.90 -18.64 0.06
N ILE A 14 14.58 -17.35 0.24
CA ILE A 14 13.79 -16.58 -0.72
C ILE A 14 14.71 -15.58 -1.42
N GLU A 15 15.00 -15.90 -2.67
CA GLU A 15 15.77 -15.04 -3.56
C GLU A 15 14.86 -14.20 -4.48
N GLY A 16 15.44 -13.21 -5.16
CA GLY A 16 14.72 -12.36 -6.12
C GLY A 16 14.04 -11.13 -5.50
N SER A 17 13.31 -10.39 -6.34
CA SER A 17 12.54 -9.20 -5.95
C SER A 17 11.20 -9.60 -5.33
N LEU A 18 10.79 -8.88 -4.28
CA LEU A 18 9.47 -9.03 -3.69
C LEU A 18 8.64 -7.79 -4.00
N THR A 19 7.43 -7.96 -4.50
CA THR A 19 6.50 -6.85 -4.68
C THR A 19 5.28 -7.08 -3.80
N HIS A 20 5.02 -6.14 -2.91
CA HIS A 20 3.86 -6.14 -2.03
C HIS A 20 2.71 -5.40 -2.68
N PHE A 21 1.57 -6.09 -2.76
CA PHE A 21 0.28 -5.55 -3.17
C PHE A 21 -0.55 -5.42 -1.90
N GLY A 22 -0.56 -4.22 -1.31
CA GLY A 22 -1.36 -3.91 -0.14
C GLY A 22 -2.39 -2.84 -0.46
N ASP A 23 -3.30 -2.60 0.48
CA ASP A 23 -4.23 -1.48 0.41
C ASP A 23 -3.48 -0.15 0.41
N TYR A 24 -4.04 0.82 -0.31
CA TYR A 24 -3.56 2.20 -0.34
C TYR A 24 -4.16 2.98 0.84
N ASP A 25 -3.91 2.48 2.05
CA ASP A 25 -4.38 3.03 3.31
C ASP A 25 -3.29 2.95 4.40
N PRO A 26 -3.49 3.52 5.59
CA PRO A 26 -2.44 3.52 6.61
C PRO A 26 -2.05 2.12 7.11
N VAL A 27 -2.96 1.15 7.10
CA VAL A 27 -2.67 -0.22 7.57
C VAL A 27 -1.80 -0.93 6.54
N GLY A 28 -2.21 -0.93 5.26
CA GLY A 28 -1.46 -1.53 4.17
C GLY A 28 -0.05 -0.95 4.03
N LEU A 29 0.09 0.38 4.19
CA LEU A 29 1.41 1.03 4.20
C LEU A 29 2.28 0.62 5.39
N ASP A 30 1.71 0.41 6.58
CA ASP A 30 2.47 -0.07 7.74
C ASP A 30 2.89 -1.54 7.60
N GLU A 31 2.05 -2.36 6.97
CA GLU A 31 2.40 -3.73 6.63
C GLU A 31 3.56 -3.81 5.64
N TYR A 32 3.51 -3.00 4.58
CA TYR A 32 4.63 -2.82 3.66
C TYR A 32 5.89 -2.35 4.38
N ARG A 33 5.80 -1.33 5.25
CA ARG A 33 6.95 -0.81 6.01
C ARG A 33 7.63 -1.91 6.82
N LYS A 34 6.86 -2.69 7.58
CA LYS A 34 7.38 -3.83 8.38
C LYS A 34 8.07 -4.87 7.49
N LEU A 35 7.50 -5.15 6.33
CA LEU A 35 8.07 -6.09 5.36
C LEU A 35 9.38 -5.56 4.76
N LYS A 36 9.41 -4.28 4.36
CA LYS A 36 10.59 -3.59 3.82
C LYS A 36 11.75 -3.53 4.82
N GLU A 37 11.47 -3.31 6.10
CA GLU A 37 12.47 -3.31 7.18
C GLU A 37 13.16 -4.67 7.34
N ARG A 38 12.42 -5.77 7.18
CA ARG A 38 12.97 -7.14 7.28
C ARG A 38 13.56 -7.65 5.96
N ALA A 39 13.01 -7.20 4.84
CA ALA A 39 13.43 -7.57 3.49
C ALA A 39 13.58 -6.30 2.62
N PRO A 40 14.75 -5.65 2.64
CA PRO A 40 14.98 -4.38 1.90
C PRO A 40 14.73 -4.46 0.38
N ARG A 41 14.75 -5.66 -0.19
CA ARG A 41 14.43 -5.95 -1.61
C ARG A 41 12.93 -5.86 -1.95
N THR A 42 12.08 -5.58 -0.97
CA THR A 42 10.63 -5.42 -1.18
C THR A 42 10.33 -4.10 -1.88
N SER A 43 9.44 -4.08 -2.86
CA SER A 43 8.84 -2.88 -3.41
C SER A 43 7.34 -2.85 -3.08
N PHE A 44 6.77 -1.66 -2.99
CA PHE A 44 5.31 -1.50 -2.96
C PHE A 44 4.81 -1.28 -4.39
N TYR A 45 3.76 -2.01 -4.79
CA TYR A 45 3.19 -1.83 -6.12
C TYR A 45 2.44 -0.50 -6.21
N LEU A 46 2.82 0.34 -7.16
CA LEU A 46 2.15 1.59 -7.50
C LEU A 46 1.74 1.55 -8.98
N PRO A 47 0.45 1.38 -9.31
CA PRO A 47 0.02 1.41 -10.69
C PRO A 47 0.14 2.83 -11.25
N PRO A 48 0.47 3.00 -12.55
CA PRO A 48 0.63 4.33 -13.16
C PRO A 48 -0.61 5.23 -13.04
N ASN A 49 -1.80 4.63 -12.97
CA ASN A 49 -3.08 5.31 -12.86
C ASN A 49 -3.63 5.36 -11.43
N LEU A 50 -2.80 5.15 -10.39
CA LEU A 50 -3.24 5.06 -8.99
C LEU A 50 -4.13 6.24 -8.59
N GLU A 51 -3.73 7.46 -8.96
CA GLU A 51 -4.46 8.68 -8.62
C GLU A 51 -5.90 8.70 -9.15
N ASN A 52 -6.18 8.02 -10.27
CA ASN A 52 -7.55 7.96 -10.80
C ASN A 52 -8.48 7.23 -9.82
N TYR A 53 -8.00 6.20 -9.12
CA TYR A 53 -8.80 5.50 -8.13
C TYR A 53 -9.13 6.38 -6.92
N PHE A 54 -8.21 7.27 -6.52
CA PHE A 54 -8.47 8.24 -5.45
C PHE A 54 -9.43 9.36 -5.88
N LYS A 55 -9.42 9.76 -7.15
CA LYS A 55 -10.37 10.73 -7.73
C LYS A 55 -11.80 10.17 -7.82
N GLU A 56 -11.93 8.87 -8.03
CA GLU A 56 -13.22 8.22 -8.18
C GLU A 56 -13.88 7.98 -6.80
N ASN A 57 -14.86 8.80 -6.46
CA ASN A 57 -15.54 8.77 -5.15
C ASN A 57 -16.14 7.39 -4.76
N LYS A 58 -16.42 6.52 -5.74
CA LYS A 58 -16.91 5.14 -5.46
C LYS A 58 -15.85 4.21 -4.87
N PHE A 59 -14.56 4.54 -5.02
CA PHE A 59 -13.43 3.74 -4.52
C PHE A 59 -12.82 4.32 -3.26
N LEU A 60 -12.98 5.62 -3.04
CA LEU A 60 -12.47 6.32 -1.88
C LEU A 60 -13.20 5.88 -0.61
N LYS A 61 -12.43 5.51 0.43
CA LYS A 61 -12.97 5.13 1.74
C LYS A 61 -12.41 6.04 2.83
N PRO A 62 -13.10 7.13 3.19
CA PRO A 62 -12.68 8.05 4.26
C PRO A 62 -12.47 7.35 5.61
N ALA A 63 -13.33 6.37 5.94
CA ALA A 63 -13.26 5.63 7.19
C ALA A 63 -11.94 4.84 7.39
N LEU A 64 -11.17 4.59 6.34
CA LEU A 64 -9.85 3.96 6.46
C LEU A 64 -8.80 4.92 7.06
N MET A 65 -8.96 6.23 6.90
CA MET A 65 -8.08 7.21 7.53
C MET A 65 -8.33 7.30 9.04
N ASP A 66 -9.59 7.29 9.47
CA ASP A 66 -9.95 7.47 10.88
C ASP A 66 -9.49 6.30 11.75
N LYS A 67 -9.72 5.07 11.27
CA LYS A 67 -9.41 3.83 11.99
C LYS A 67 -7.92 3.62 12.25
N SER A 68 -7.06 4.33 11.53
CA SER A 68 -5.61 4.11 11.55
C SER A 68 -4.80 5.41 11.55
N SER A 69 -5.43 6.51 11.98
CA SER A 69 -4.82 7.83 12.13
C SER A 69 -3.54 7.82 12.98
N ALA A 70 -3.48 6.94 13.98
CA ALA A 70 -2.29 6.78 14.83
C ALA A 70 -1.04 6.29 14.07
N LEU A 71 -1.19 5.69 12.89
CA LEU A 71 -0.07 5.23 12.06
C LEU A 71 0.52 6.36 11.20
N LEU A 72 -0.28 7.38 10.88
CA LEU A 72 0.10 8.44 9.94
C LEU A 72 1.36 9.21 10.35
N PRO A 73 1.57 9.62 11.63
CA PRO A 73 2.78 10.34 11.99
C PRO A 73 4.05 9.53 11.71
N ARG A 74 4.07 8.25 12.09
CA ARG A 74 5.22 7.37 11.84
C ARG A 74 5.44 7.12 10.35
N LEU A 75 4.36 6.93 9.59
CA LEU A 75 4.45 6.72 8.15
C LEU A 75 4.95 7.99 7.43
N ALA A 76 4.63 9.18 7.93
CA ALA A 76 5.10 10.45 7.37
C ALA A 76 6.60 10.71 7.62
N GLU A 77 7.21 10.09 8.63
CA GLU A 77 8.64 10.20 8.94
C GLU A 77 9.55 9.30 8.06
N THR A 78 8.96 8.43 7.24
CA THR A 78 9.72 7.55 6.36
C THR A 78 10.41 8.31 5.22
N LYS A 79 11.47 7.71 4.67
CA LYS A 79 12.11 8.16 3.41
C LYS A 79 11.66 7.34 2.19
N ASP A 80 10.76 6.37 2.40
CA ASP A 80 10.25 5.53 1.32
C ASP A 80 9.27 6.31 0.43
N ALA A 81 9.69 6.58 -0.81
CA ALA A 81 8.92 7.38 -1.76
C ALA A 81 7.55 6.77 -2.08
N SER A 82 7.41 5.44 -2.04
CA SER A 82 6.13 4.80 -2.32
C SER A 82 5.12 5.06 -1.21
N ILE A 83 5.55 4.99 0.06
CA ILE A 83 4.69 5.35 1.19
C ILE A 83 4.28 6.83 1.12
N LEU A 84 5.25 7.72 0.87
CA LEU A 84 4.98 9.16 0.79
C LEU A 84 4.01 9.51 -0.36
N THR A 85 4.11 8.81 -1.49
CA THR A 85 3.19 8.98 -2.62
C THR A 85 1.74 8.66 -2.23
N VAL A 86 1.52 7.57 -1.50
CA VAL A 86 0.17 7.18 -1.07
C VAL A 86 -0.35 8.12 0.03
N ILE A 87 0.52 8.58 0.95
CA ILE A 87 0.14 9.58 1.95
C ILE A 87 -0.33 10.88 1.28
N ASP A 88 0.40 11.37 0.27
CA ASP A 88 -0.01 12.56 -0.48
C ASP A 88 -1.39 12.38 -1.12
N LEU A 89 -1.65 11.23 -1.75
CA LEU A 89 -2.95 10.92 -2.33
C LEU A 89 -4.06 10.90 -1.27
N MET A 90 -3.85 10.23 -0.14
CA MET A 90 -4.83 10.20 0.96
C MET A 90 -5.13 11.61 1.48
N GLN A 91 -4.10 12.46 1.64
CA GLN A 91 -4.27 13.83 2.10
C GLN A 91 -5.01 14.71 1.09
N ARG A 92 -4.74 14.55 -0.21
CA ARG A 92 -5.39 15.31 -1.28
C ARG A 92 -6.86 14.94 -1.45
N TYR A 93 -7.20 13.65 -1.31
CA TYR A 93 -8.54 13.14 -1.64
C TYR A 93 -9.39 12.80 -0.41
N GLY A 94 -8.81 12.68 0.79
CA GLY A 94 -9.54 12.50 2.04
C GLY A 94 -10.00 11.07 2.32
N GLY A 95 -9.28 10.06 1.84
CA GLY A 95 -9.57 8.65 2.12
C GLY A 95 -8.50 7.69 1.61
N GLY A 96 -8.59 6.43 2.03
CA GLY A 96 -7.79 5.33 1.47
C GLY A 96 -8.51 4.62 0.32
N VAL A 97 -7.79 3.73 -0.37
CA VAL A 97 -8.33 2.90 -1.46
C VAL A 97 -7.89 1.45 -1.27
N GLU A 98 -8.82 0.50 -1.43
CA GLU A 98 -8.52 -0.94 -1.32
C GLU A 98 -7.80 -1.46 -2.57
N GLN A 99 -7.03 -2.54 -2.42
CA GLN A 99 -6.26 -3.15 -3.49
C GLN A 99 -7.14 -3.73 -4.62
N GLU A 100 -8.35 -4.18 -4.32
CA GLU A 100 -9.28 -4.84 -5.24
C GLU A 100 -9.72 -3.93 -6.41
N VAL A 101 -9.59 -2.60 -6.28
CA VAL A 101 -9.92 -1.67 -7.38
C VAL A 101 -9.08 -1.92 -8.63
N LEU A 102 -7.89 -2.52 -8.47
CA LEU A 102 -7.02 -2.87 -9.59
C LEU A 102 -7.63 -3.95 -10.50
N LEU A 103 -8.55 -4.76 -9.97
CA LEU A 103 -9.20 -5.83 -10.72
C LEU A 103 -10.33 -5.30 -11.60
N LEU A 104 -10.85 -4.11 -11.32
CA LEU A 104 -11.99 -3.55 -12.04
C LEU A 104 -11.64 -3.19 -13.50
N ASN A 105 -10.43 -2.67 -13.73
CA ASN A 105 -9.94 -2.38 -15.08
C ASN A 105 -9.53 -3.64 -15.86
N ALA A 106 -9.20 -4.74 -15.15
CA ALA A 106 -8.83 -6.00 -15.80
C ALA A 106 -10.05 -6.72 -16.40
N ILE A 107 -11.23 -6.53 -15.80
CA ILE A 107 -12.49 -7.10 -16.27
C ILE A 107 -12.98 -6.36 -17.52
N ASP A 108 -12.84 -5.03 -17.58
CA ASP A 108 -13.25 -4.25 -18.76
C ASP A 108 -12.36 -4.49 -20.00
N ALA A 109 -11.10 -4.89 -19.81
CA ALA A 109 -10.17 -5.19 -20.92
C ALA A 109 -10.36 -6.60 -21.54
N SER A 110 -11.28 -7.39 -21.00
CA SER A 110 -11.55 -8.78 -21.43
C SER A 110 -12.95 -8.98 -22.05
N LEU A 111 -13.63 -7.88 -22.41
CA LEU A 111 -14.86 -7.82 -23.21
C LEU A 111 -14.62 -7.03 -24.51
#